data_AF-A0A7R9ZYD2-F1
#
_entry.id   AF-A0A7R9ZYD2-F1
#
_cell.length_a   1.000
_cell.length_b   1.000
_cell.length_c   1.000
_cell.angle_alpha   90.00
_cell.angle_beta   90.00
_cell.angle_gamma   90.00
#
_symmetry.space_group_name_H-M   'P 1'
#
loop_
_entity.id
_entity.type
_entity.pdbx_description
1 polymer ?
#
loop_
_entity_poly.entity_id
_entity_poly.type
_entity_poly.pdbx_seq_one_letter_code
_entity_poly.pdbx_strand_id
1 'polypeptide(L)'
;MPSKPATARSSSYRPPTHRYLQEAVGKLGEDALRDGSGAMSALQSPPCGLAGSLGSTLGSTTAFSARAAGGGDLQGLSSSADMWRRAFHAEAMDCVRAMQAVVDRADLSHFATRFDEWRKTDLKVTAQVQQHVKELTRLNQSLDKFLQDCDSIENLSDFKSAFLALKDCVGELSTTRKELSTSVDHIAKQSAAKVVAAWKTEVQAQAEQQREQWSADSARWTRLESRMDTLHESMRELTEAVRTQTGRVETMEAVQQSSHSELNVALGRSVKDMRESADSSADRIARSFSETAAASLEAFKKHVSERLDGDGGVGGALAALDTRMGQWESLSNNELAQHRETAEKMREQVQRLEDVAETARKQQAAAEDACRETADRFSAEVRNLQDELGQTTKSLLAAQDASLGNCMKRLKDVDARGNLKVNRQTGAVRLATPIDFTPSKPPQKPSPEFADPGMADKVILDIVELMGIFDRPLEVEVFIKPGKGGNPAFWEEVAEAQAELLRSRLEGCGAAADRLRMRGA
;
A
#
# COMPACT_ATOMS: atom_id res chain seq x y z
N MET A 1 -19.01 73.81 -47.16
CA MET A 1 -19.51 73.35 -45.84
C MET A 1 -19.31 71.85 -45.74
N PRO A 2 -18.54 71.34 -44.76
CA PRO A 2 -18.25 69.91 -44.68
C PRO A 2 -19.31 69.18 -43.85
N SER A 3 -19.84 68.09 -44.41
CA SER A 3 -20.78 67.16 -43.76
C SER A 3 -20.05 66.21 -42.82
N LYS A 4 -20.50 66.16 -41.56
CA LYS A 4 -20.04 65.24 -40.50
C LYS A 4 -20.28 63.76 -40.88
N PRO A 5 -19.37 62.83 -40.52
CA PRO A 5 -19.63 61.40 -40.61
C PRO A 5 -20.38 60.89 -39.36
N ALA A 6 -21.33 59.98 -39.59
CA ALA A 6 -22.14 59.34 -38.57
C ALA A 6 -21.34 58.26 -37.82
N THR A 7 -21.35 58.34 -36.48
CA THR A 7 -20.81 57.34 -35.56
C THR A 7 -21.66 56.08 -35.53
N ALA A 8 -21.07 54.94 -35.88
CA ALA A 8 -21.66 53.61 -35.72
C ALA A 8 -21.71 53.21 -34.23
N ARG A 9 -22.91 52.86 -33.74
CA ARG A 9 -23.12 52.23 -32.43
C ARG A 9 -22.75 50.75 -32.51
N SER A 10 -21.85 50.29 -31.64
CA SER A 10 -21.54 48.88 -31.47
C SER A 10 -22.70 48.21 -30.71
N SER A 11 -23.30 47.18 -31.33
CA SER A 11 -24.33 46.33 -30.73
C SER A 11 -23.63 45.12 -30.11
N SER A 12 -23.54 45.10 -28.78
CA SER A 12 -23.04 43.97 -28.00
C SER A 12 -24.16 42.94 -27.86
N TYR A 13 -24.17 41.93 -28.73
CA TYR A 13 -25.07 40.78 -28.62
C TYR A 13 -24.41 39.71 -27.75
N ARG A 14 -24.76 39.64 -26.46
CA ARG A 14 -24.43 38.49 -25.59
C ARG A 14 -25.47 37.39 -25.77
N PRO A 15 -25.08 36.11 -25.97
CA PRO A 15 -26.04 35.02 -26.13
C PRO A 15 -26.73 34.67 -24.79
N PRO A 16 -28.00 34.20 -24.80
CA PRO A 16 -28.86 34.11 -23.62
C PRO A 16 -28.58 32.90 -22.70
N THR A 17 -27.66 32.02 -23.08
CA THR A 17 -27.50 30.70 -22.45
C THR A 17 -26.89 30.77 -21.05
N HIS A 18 -26.15 31.83 -20.73
CA HIS A 18 -25.52 31.99 -19.41
C HIS A 18 -26.52 32.34 -18.29
N ARG A 19 -27.66 32.94 -18.63
CA ARG A 19 -28.65 33.40 -17.63
C ARG A 19 -29.49 32.23 -17.08
N TYR A 20 -29.79 31.25 -17.93
CA TYR A 20 -30.55 30.06 -17.54
C TYR A 20 -29.78 29.14 -16.59
N LEU A 21 -28.46 28.99 -16.79
CA LEU A 21 -27.61 28.19 -15.91
C LEU A 21 -27.39 28.87 -14.54
N GLN A 22 -27.27 30.21 -14.51
CA GLN A 22 -27.20 30.94 -13.24
C GLN A 22 -28.52 30.90 -12.44
N GLU A 23 -29.68 30.96 -13.11
CA GLU A 23 -30.98 30.82 -12.44
C GLU A 23 -31.26 29.39 -11.94
N ALA A 24 -30.80 28.36 -12.66
CA ALA A 24 -30.94 26.97 -12.23
C ALA A 24 -30.07 26.64 -11.00
N VAL A 25 -28.84 27.15 -10.94
CA VAL A 25 -27.95 26.97 -9.78
C VAL A 25 -28.43 27.77 -8.58
N GLY A 26 -29.02 28.96 -8.79
CA GLY A 26 -29.65 29.74 -7.73
C GLY A 26 -30.85 29.03 -7.09
N LYS A 27 -31.74 28.44 -7.90
CA LYS A 27 -32.92 27.71 -7.39
C LYS A 27 -32.59 26.44 -6.62
N LEU A 28 -31.56 25.69 -7.04
CA LEU A 28 -31.11 24.50 -6.32
C LEU A 28 -30.48 24.83 -4.95
N GLY A 29 -29.89 26.03 -4.80
CA GLY A 29 -29.39 26.52 -3.51
C GLY A 29 -30.50 26.99 -2.55
N GLU A 30 -31.59 27.56 -3.08
CA GLU A 30 -32.73 28.02 -2.29
C GLU A 30 -33.62 26.87 -1.78
N ASP A 31 -33.77 25.79 -2.57
CA ASP A 31 -34.54 24.61 -2.14
C ASP A 31 -33.83 23.80 -1.04
N ALA A 32 -32.49 23.77 -1.04
CA ALA A 32 -31.71 23.09 0.01
C ALA A 32 -31.77 23.79 1.38
N LEU A 33 -32.08 25.09 1.41
CA LEU A 33 -32.24 25.85 2.66
C LEU A 33 -33.67 25.81 3.22
N ARG A 34 -34.64 25.31 2.44
CA ARG A 34 -36.06 25.27 2.85
C ARG A 34 -36.46 24.02 3.61
N ASP A 35 -35.69 22.94 3.53
CA ASP A 35 -36.05 21.62 4.10
C ASP A 35 -35.51 21.38 5.54
N GLY A 36 -34.86 22.39 6.14
CA GLY A 36 -34.25 22.28 7.48
C GLY A 36 -35.16 22.64 8.66
N SER A 37 -36.43 23.01 8.43
CA SER A 37 -37.30 23.56 9.48
C SER A 37 -38.70 22.96 9.46
N GLY A 38 -38.83 21.66 9.82
CA GLY A 38 -40.16 21.12 10.07
C GLY A 38 -40.28 19.61 10.22
N ALA A 39 -39.63 19.00 11.23
CA ALA A 39 -40.01 17.64 11.67
C ALA A 39 -39.48 17.30 13.08
N MET A 40 -40.03 17.94 14.12
CA MET A 40 -39.88 17.50 15.51
C MET A 40 -41.23 17.65 16.22
N SER A 41 -42.14 16.71 15.97
CA SER A 41 -43.28 16.38 16.84
C SER A 41 -44.08 15.23 16.23
N ALA A 42 -44.00 14.05 16.85
CA ALA A 42 -45.13 13.13 17.14
C ALA A 42 -44.66 11.66 17.24
N LEU A 43 -45.39 10.91 18.07
CA LEU A 43 -45.36 9.44 18.29
C LEU A 43 -44.39 9.00 19.41
N GLN A 44 -44.78 9.03 20.69
CA GLN A 44 -45.76 8.16 21.38
C GLN A 44 -45.62 6.67 21.02
N SER A 45 -45.08 5.90 21.98
CA SER A 45 -45.12 4.43 22.09
C SER A 45 -46.57 3.91 22.17
N PRO A 46 -46.90 2.60 22.01
CA PRO A 46 -46.48 1.54 22.96
C PRO A 46 -46.38 0.12 22.31
N PRO A 47 -46.57 -1.02 23.00
CA PRO A 47 -45.49 -1.98 23.31
C PRO A 47 -45.69 -3.36 22.66
N CYS A 48 -44.61 -4.13 22.49
CA CYS A 48 -44.72 -5.59 22.33
C CYS A 48 -43.46 -6.25 22.88
N GLY A 49 -43.66 -7.03 23.94
CA GLY A 49 -42.64 -7.95 24.44
C GLY A 49 -42.56 -9.20 23.58
N LEU A 50 -41.41 -9.86 23.62
CA LEU A 50 -41.31 -11.30 23.46
C LEU A 50 -40.03 -11.76 24.15
N ALA A 51 -40.23 -12.72 25.05
CA ALA A 51 -39.22 -13.42 25.82
C ALA A 51 -38.51 -14.50 24.99
N GLY A 52 -37.31 -14.90 25.43
CA GLY A 52 -36.58 -16.07 24.94
C GLY A 52 -35.07 -15.84 25.03
N SER A 53 -34.42 -16.02 26.19
CA SER A 53 -34.02 -17.30 26.81
C SER A 53 -32.71 -17.88 26.28
N LEU A 54 -31.68 -17.75 27.13
CA LEU A 54 -30.60 -18.69 27.46
C LEU A 54 -29.49 -19.03 26.43
N GLY A 55 -28.24 -18.88 26.88
CA GLY A 55 -27.04 -19.42 26.23
C GLY A 55 -25.72 -18.90 26.81
N SER A 56 -25.41 -19.26 28.05
CA SER A 56 -24.18 -18.94 28.80
C SER A 56 -22.90 -19.58 28.22
N THR A 57 -21.74 -18.92 28.39
CA THR A 57 -20.44 -19.46 28.90
C THR A 57 -19.35 -18.35 28.81
N LEU A 58 -18.93 -17.73 29.93
CA LEU A 58 -17.70 -18.00 30.72
C LEU A 58 -16.41 -17.99 29.89
N GLY A 59 -15.37 -17.19 30.13
CA GLY A 59 -15.06 -16.21 31.15
C GLY A 59 -13.57 -15.82 31.02
N SER A 60 -13.15 -14.65 31.51
CA SER A 60 -11.81 -14.48 32.13
C SER A 60 -11.70 -13.09 32.76
N THR A 61 -11.60 -13.12 34.08
CA THR A 61 -11.35 -12.02 35.00
C THR A 61 -9.93 -11.45 34.87
N THR A 62 -9.81 -10.13 34.69
CA THR A 62 -8.69 -9.39 35.27
C THR A 62 -9.24 -8.20 36.05
N ALA A 63 -8.95 -8.20 37.35
CA ALA A 63 -9.28 -7.17 38.29
C ALA A 63 -8.47 -5.91 37.99
N PHE A 64 -9.14 -4.77 37.81
CA PHE A 64 -8.49 -3.47 37.87
C PHE A 64 -9.14 -2.62 38.96
N SER A 65 -8.25 -2.11 39.80
CA SER A 65 -8.52 -1.47 41.08
C SER A 65 -9.26 -0.16 40.90
N ALA A 66 -10.35 -0.01 41.65
CA ALA A 66 -11.11 1.22 41.77
C ALA A 66 -10.33 2.26 42.59
N ARG A 67 -10.11 3.43 41.99
CA ARG A 67 -9.83 4.65 42.75
C ARG A 67 -10.76 5.75 42.23
N ALA A 68 -11.79 6.01 43.01
CA ALA A 68 -12.71 7.13 42.84
C ALA A 68 -12.04 8.44 43.30
N ALA A 69 -12.21 9.51 42.51
CA ALA A 69 -12.64 10.85 42.96
C ALA A 69 -12.44 11.91 41.85
N GLY A 70 -13.46 12.74 41.65
CA GLY A 70 -13.46 13.96 40.82
C GLY A 70 -14.11 13.73 39.45
N GLY A 71 -15.27 14.27 39.08
CA GLY A 71 -15.79 15.59 39.39
C GLY A 71 -15.54 16.50 38.20
N GLY A 72 -16.54 16.66 37.32
CA GLY A 72 -16.55 17.63 36.21
C GLY A 72 -16.41 17.01 34.82
N ASP A 73 -17.51 17.03 34.06
CA ASP A 73 -17.61 17.51 32.67
C ASP A 73 -18.62 16.74 31.82
N LEU A 74 -19.87 17.19 31.90
CA LEU A 74 -20.95 16.89 30.96
C LEU A 74 -20.81 17.67 29.62
N GLN A 75 -19.58 18.05 29.21
CA GLN A 75 -19.31 18.67 27.91
C GLN A 75 -19.04 17.66 26.77
N GLY A 76 -18.84 16.37 27.10
CA GLY A 76 -18.45 15.34 26.12
C GLY A 76 -19.52 14.90 25.12
N LEU A 77 -20.81 15.17 25.35
CA LEU A 77 -21.89 14.74 24.44
C LEU A 77 -22.08 15.69 23.24
N SER A 78 -21.65 16.95 23.35
CA SER A 78 -21.65 17.89 22.21
C SER A 78 -20.60 17.51 21.16
N SER A 79 -19.49 16.91 21.59
CA SER A 79 -18.38 16.52 20.72
C SER A 79 -18.74 15.39 19.76
N SER A 80 -19.66 14.48 20.15
CA SER A 80 -20.09 13.38 19.28
C SER A 80 -20.97 13.88 18.14
N ALA A 81 -21.95 14.75 18.44
CA ALA A 81 -22.81 15.35 17.42
C ALA A 81 -22.01 16.19 16.40
N ASP A 82 -20.98 16.90 16.85
CA ASP A 82 -20.11 17.67 15.95
C ASP A 82 -19.19 16.79 15.12
N MET A 83 -18.77 15.65 15.64
CA MET A 83 -18.02 14.65 14.87
C MET A 83 -18.86 14.06 13.74
N TRP A 84 -20.11 13.68 14.02
CA TRP A 84 -21.04 13.17 13.01
C TRP A 84 -21.40 14.23 11.97
N ARG A 85 -21.57 15.49 12.36
CA ARG A 85 -21.79 16.59 11.41
C ARG A 85 -20.61 16.80 10.47
N ARG A 86 -19.37 16.72 10.97
CA ARG A 86 -18.17 16.84 10.13
C ARG A 86 -18.00 15.64 9.20
N ALA A 87 -18.26 14.43 9.70
CA ALA A 87 -18.19 13.20 8.90
C ALA A 87 -19.22 13.22 7.76
N PHE A 88 -20.47 13.58 8.06
CA PHE A 88 -21.52 13.70 7.05
C PHE A 88 -21.20 14.80 6.03
N HIS A 89 -20.69 15.94 6.47
CA HIS A 89 -20.32 17.02 5.54
C HIS A 89 -19.14 16.63 4.64
N ALA A 90 -18.16 15.89 5.15
CA ALA A 90 -17.05 15.36 4.37
C ALA A 90 -17.54 14.39 3.27
N GLU A 91 -18.39 13.43 3.63
CA GLU A 91 -18.98 12.47 2.70
C GLU A 91 -19.83 13.16 1.62
N ALA A 92 -20.64 14.15 2.01
CA ALA A 92 -21.44 14.92 1.06
C ALA A 92 -20.56 15.68 0.04
N MET A 93 -19.42 16.25 0.50
CA MET A 93 -18.47 16.93 -0.37
C MET A 93 -17.70 15.96 -1.29
N ASP A 94 -17.49 14.72 -0.85
CA ASP A 94 -16.89 13.67 -1.69
C ASP A 94 -17.85 13.20 -2.78
N CYS A 95 -19.14 13.04 -2.46
CA CYS A 95 -20.19 12.80 -3.45
C CYS A 95 -20.28 13.91 -4.50
N VAL A 96 -20.23 15.18 -4.10
CA VAL A 96 -20.22 16.32 -5.04
C VAL A 96 -18.96 16.30 -5.92
N ARG A 97 -17.79 16.00 -5.35
CA ARG A 97 -16.53 15.88 -6.13
C ARG A 97 -16.58 14.70 -7.10
N ALA A 98 -17.17 13.57 -6.72
CA ALA A 98 -17.35 12.42 -7.61
C ALA A 98 -18.30 12.75 -8.78
N MET A 99 -19.42 13.42 -8.50
CA MET A 99 -20.33 13.88 -9.55
C MET A 99 -19.66 14.90 -10.49
N GLN A 100 -18.89 15.86 -9.94
CA GLN A 100 -18.12 16.82 -10.73
C GLN A 100 -17.09 16.10 -11.62
N ALA A 101 -16.39 15.10 -11.10
CA ALA A 101 -15.43 14.30 -11.87
C ALA A 101 -16.11 13.53 -13.01
N VAL A 102 -17.32 13.01 -12.81
CA VAL A 102 -18.10 12.35 -13.89
C VAL A 102 -18.51 13.36 -14.96
N VAL A 103 -18.95 14.55 -14.57
CA VAL A 103 -19.32 15.65 -15.49
C VAL A 103 -18.10 16.15 -16.29
N ASP A 104 -16.96 16.31 -15.62
CA ASP A 104 -15.71 16.74 -16.25
C ASP A 104 -15.15 15.65 -17.18
N ARG A 105 -15.33 14.37 -16.84
CA ARG A 105 -14.91 13.21 -17.64
C ARG A 105 -15.82 12.92 -18.83
N ALA A 106 -17.07 13.42 -18.81
CA ALA A 106 -17.97 13.34 -19.95
C ALA A 106 -17.53 14.21 -21.16
N ASP A 107 -16.41 14.94 -21.02
CA ASP A 107 -15.82 15.83 -22.04
C ASP A 107 -16.89 16.67 -22.75
N LEU A 108 -17.64 17.42 -21.96
CA LEU A 108 -18.67 18.33 -22.44
C LEU A 108 -18.11 19.34 -23.46
N SER A 109 -16.80 19.62 -23.40
CA SER A 109 -16.08 20.39 -24.42
C SER A 109 -16.02 19.69 -25.77
N HIS A 110 -15.65 18.40 -25.80
CA HIS A 110 -15.67 17.60 -27.03
C HIS A 110 -17.10 17.43 -27.58
N PHE A 111 -18.10 17.31 -26.71
CA PHE A 111 -19.50 17.33 -27.14
C PHE A 111 -19.89 18.69 -27.74
N ALA A 112 -19.47 19.79 -27.12
CA ALA A 112 -19.74 21.15 -27.61
C ALA A 112 -19.06 21.42 -28.97
N THR A 113 -17.81 20.98 -29.16
CA THR A 113 -17.11 21.14 -30.45
C THR A 113 -17.74 20.28 -31.55
N ARG A 114 -18.09 19.02 -31.25
CA ARG A 114 -18.84 18.17 -32.19
C ARG A 114 -20.21 18.75 -32.54
N PHE A 115 -20.90 19.33 -31.55
CA PHE A 115 -22.19 19.97 -31.79
C PHE A 115 -22.04 21.23 -32.66
N ASP A 116 -20.98 22.02 -32.47
CA ASP A 116 -20.66 23.17 -33.31
C ASP A 116 -20.31 22.76 -34.75
N GLU A 117 -19.56 21.67 -34.94
CA GLU A 117 -19.28 21.12 -36.27
C GLU A 117 -20.53 20.60 -36.97
N TRP A 118 -21.37 19.89 -36.23
CA TRP A 118 -22.67 19.46 -36.72
C TRP A 118 -23.54 20.66 -37.14
N ARG A 119 -23.59 21.72 -36.31
CA ARG A 119 -24.34 22.95 -36.61
C ARG A 119 -23.79 23.70 -37.83
N LYS A 120 -22.48 23.74 -38.04
CA LYS A 120 -21.87 24.32 -39.25
C LYS A 120 -22.24 23.54 -40.50
N THR A 121 -22.25 22.22 -40.39
CA THR A 121 -22.64 21.32 -41.49
C THR A 121 -24.12 21.52 -41.82
N ASP A 122 -24.98 21.57 -40.81
CA ASP A 122 -26.42 21.82 -40.96
C ASP A 122 -26.72 23.19 -41.59
N LEU A 123 -26.03 24.25 -41.17
CA LEU A 123 -26.14 25.57 -41.80
C LEU A 123 -25.72 25.57 -43.27
N LYS A 124 -24.66 24.83 -43.62
CA LYS A 124 -24.20 24.70 -45.01
C LYS A 124 -25.24 23.96 -45.87
N VAL A 125 -25.79 22.85 -45.36
CA VAL A 125 -26.86 22.09 -46.03
C VAL A 125 -28.09 22.96 -46.20
N THR A 126 -28.50 23.69 -45.16
CA THR A 126 -29.63 24.62 -45.21
C THR A 126 -29.42 25.73 -46.24
N ALA A 127 -28.21 26.32 -46.30
CA ALA A 127 -27.88 27.33 -47.30
C ALA A 127 -27.94 26.78 -48.73
N GLN A 128 -27.48 25.53 -48.94
CA GLN A 128 -27.55 24.85 -50.23
C GLN A 128 -29.01 24.58 -50.64
N VAL A 129 -29.86 24.13 -49.72
CA VAL A 129 -31.30 23.96 -49.96
C VAL A 129 -31.97 25.29 -50.30
N GLN A 130 -31.66 26.37 -49.58
CA GLN A 130 -32.16 27.70 -49.90
C GLN A 130 -31.74 28.18 -51.29
N GLN A 131 -30.51 27.88 -51.72
CA GLN A 131 -30.05 28.17 -53.07
C GLN A 131 -30.85 27.38 -54.13
N HIS A 132 -31.09 26.09 -53.91
CA HIS A 132 -31.93 25.28 -54.80
C HIS A 132 -33.38 25.81 -54.86
N VAL A 133 -33.95 26.23 -53.73
CA VAL A 133 -35.28 26.86 -53.69
C VAL A 133 -35.30 28.19 -54.47
N LYS A 134 -34.24 29.01 -54.37
CA LYS A 134 -34.12 30.23 -55.17
C LYS A 134 -34.06 29.94 -56.68
N GLU A 135 -33.29 28.93 -57.09
CA GLU A 135 -33.24 28.51 -58.50
C GLU A 135 -34.58 27.97 -58.99
N LEU A 136 -35.27 27.15 -58.17
CA LEU A 136 -36.63 26.70 -58.46
C LEU A 136 -37.61 27.87 -58.61
N THR A 137 -37.49 28.89 -57.75
CA THR A 137 -38.32 30.09 -57.82
C THR A 137 -38.01 30.90 -59.09
N ARG A 138 -36.74 31.02 -59.46
CA ARG A 138 -36.29 31.67 -60.70
C ARG A 138 -36.82 30.94 -61.93
N LEU A 139 -36.76 29.61 -61.93
CA LEU A 139 -37.34 28.76 -62.98
C LEU A 139 -38.86 28.95 -63.07
N ASN A 140 -39.56 28.98 -61.94
CA ASN A 140 -41.01 29.25 -61.92
C ASN A 140 -41.34 30.64 -62.50
N GLN A 141 -40.60 31.68 -62.12
CA GLN A 141 -40.78 33.02 -62.68
C GLN A 141 -40.48 33.07 -64.19
N SER A 142 -39.48 32.32 -64.65
CA SER A 142 -39.17 32.18 -66.07
C SER A 142 -40.28 31.44 -66.82
N LEU A 143 -40.89 30.42 -66.20
CA LEU A 143 -42.02 29.69 -66.74
C LEU A 143 -43.28 30.58 -66.80
N ASP A 144 -43.56 31.37 -65.77
CA ASP A 144 -44.68 32.32 -65.75
C ASP A 144 -44.53 33.38 -66.84
N LYS A 145 -43.32 33.95 -66.98
CA LYS A 145 -43.01 34.90 -68.05
C LYS A 145 -43.19 34.25 -69.42
N PHE A 146 -42.70 33.03 -69.58
CA PHE A 146 -42.89 32.26 -70.79
C PHE A 146 -44.38 32.05 -71.11
N LEU A 147 -45.19 31.64 -70.13
CA LEU A 147 -46.63 31.47 -70.30
C LEU A 147 -47.32 32.79 -70.69
N GLN A 148 -46.89 33.93 -70.14
CA GLN A 148 -47.37 35.26 -70.55
C GLN A 148 -46.97 35.61 -71.99
N ASP A 149 -45.74 35.28 -72.40
CA ASP A 149 -45.25 35.52 -73.77
C ASP A 149 -46.00 34.64 -74.81
N CYS A 150 -46.65 33.56 -74.34
CA CYS A 150 -47.45 32.62 -75.16
C CYS A 150 -48.91 33.03 -75.37
N ASP A 151 -49.40 34.06 -74.68
CA ASP A 151 -50.74 34.64 -74.94
C ASP A 151 -50.78 35.41 -76.27
N SER A 152 -49.64 35.59 -76.95
CA SER A 152 -49.53 36.18 -78.28
C SER A 152 -49.34 35.09 -79.35
N ILE A 153 -50.27 35.01 -80.31
CA ILE A 153 -50.30 34.01 -81.41
C ILE A 153 -49.07 34.10 -82.35
N GLU A 154 -48.32 35.21 -82.31
CA GLU A 154 -47.14 35.42 -83.15
C GLU A 154 -45.87 34.68 -82.67
N ASN A 155 -45.87 34.09 -81.46
CA ASN A 155 -44.66 33.52 -80.82
C ASN A 155 -44.63 31.97 -80.71
N LEU A 156 -45.43 31.24 -81.49
CA LEU A 156 -45.51 29.77 -81.41
C LEU A 156 -44.17 29.03 -81.68
N SER A 157 -43.25 29.64 -82.42
CA SER A 157 -41.88 29.12 -82.62
C SER A 157 -41.03 29.22 -81.34
N ASP A 158 -41.24 30.27 -80.56
CA ASP A 158 -40.50 30.55 -79.34
C ASP A 158 -41.03 29.66 -78.20
N PHE A 159 -42.33 29.36 -78.21
CA PHE A 159 -42.95 28.34 -77.34
C PHE A 159 -42.27 26.97 -77.50
N LYS A 160 -42.15 26.50 -78.75
CA LYS A 160 -41.52 25.22 -79.05
C LYS A 160 -40.05 25.19 -78.60
N SER A 161 -39.33 26.29 -78.80
CA SER A 161 -37.91 26.40 -78.44
C SER A 161 -37.70 26.37 -76.92
N ALA A 162 -38.52 27.09 -76.16
CA ALA A 162 -38.45 27.08 -74.70
C ALA A 162 -38.93 25.75 -74.08
N PHE A 163 -39.93 25.08 -74.67
CA PHE A 163 -40.37 23.76 -74.20
C PHE A 163 -39.28 22.70 -74.40
N LEU A 164 -38.54 22.77 -75.53
CA LEU A 164 -37.36 21.92 -75.76
C LEU A 164 -36.25 22.26 -74.75
N ALA A 165 -35.97 23.54 -74.50
CA ALA A 165 -35.00 23.95 -73.48
C ALA A 165 -35.37 23.48 -72.06
N LEU A 166 -36.65 23.49 -71.70
CA LEU A 166 -37.14 22.98 -70.42
C LEU A 166 -36.98 21.45 -70.32
N LYS A 167 -37.29 20.71 -71.40
CA LYS A 167 -37.08 19.27 -71.48
C LYS A 167 -35.60 18.92 -71.29
N ASP A 168 -34.71 19.66 -71.93
CA ASP A 168 -33.26 19.48 -71.80
C ASP A 168 -32.80 19.79 -70.37
N CYS A 169 -33.29 20.87 -69.75
CA CYS A 169 -33.03 21.18 -68.34
C CYS A 169 -33.50 20.07 -67.38
N VAL A 170 -34.67 19.47 -67.62
CA VAL A 170 -35.17 18.35 -66.81
C VAL A 170 -34.29 17.10 -67.00
N GLY A 171 -33.79 16.88 -68.22
CA GLY A 171 -32.81 15.83 -68.51
C GLY A 171 -31.52 16.01 -67.71
N GLU A 172 -30.95 17.22 -67.75
CA GLU A 172 -29.76 17.60 -66.99
C GLU A 172 -29.97 17.50 -65.46
N LEU A 173 -31.16 17.86 -64.96
CA LEU A 173 -31.47 17.73 -63.53
C LEU A 173 -31.54 16.25 -63.09
N SER A 174 -32.03 15.38 -63.97
CA SER A 174 -32.11 13.93 -63.70
C SER A 174 -30.74 13.26 -63.71
N THR A 175 -29.85 13.64 -64.63
CA THR A 175 -28.48 13.15 -64.68
C THR A 175 -27.67 13.62 -63.47
N THR A 176 -27.73 14.92 -63.14
CA THR A 176 -27.05 15.48 -61.95
C THR A 176 -27.55 14.85 -60.65
N ARG A 177 -28.86 14.56 -60.52
CA ARG A 177 -29.41 13.81 -59.37
C ARG A 177 -28.81 12.40 -59.26
N LYS A 178 -28.67 11.68 -60.38
CA LYS A 178 -28.08 10.33 -60.39
C LYS A 178 -26.60 10.37 -60.01
N GLU A 179 -25.85 11.31 -60.57
CA GLU A 179 -24.43 11.53 -60.25
C GLU A 179 -24.23 11.91 -58.78
N LEU A 180 -25.10 12.76 -58.23
CA LEU A 180 -25.06 13.10 -56.81
C LEU A 180 -25.34 11.88 -55.92
N SER A 181 -26.34 11.06 -56.28
CA SER A 181 -26.66 9.83 -55.53
C SER A 181 -25.50 8.84 -55.51
N THR A 182 -24.84 8.62 -56.65
CA THR A 182 -23.69 7.70 -56.72
C THR A 182 -22.46 8.26 -56.01
N SER A 183 -22.24 9.58 -56.07
CA SER A 183 -21.18 10.26 -55.33
C SER A 183 -21.38 10.14 -53.82
N VAL A 184 -22.60 10.36 -53.32
CA VAL A 184 -22.94 10.22 -51.90
C VAL A 184 -22.72 8.78 -51.41
N ASP A 185 -23.17 7.77 -52.17
CA ASP A 185 -22.95 6.37 -51.83
C ASP A 185 -21.45 5.99 -51.81
N HIS A 186 -20.68 6.52 -52.76
CA HIS A 186 -19.24 6.29 -52.81
C HIS A 186 -18.52 6.92 -51.61
N ILE A 187 -18.85 8.18 -51.28
CA ILE A 187 -18.29 8.88 -50.11
C ILE A 187 -18.66 8.15 -48.83
N ALA A 188 -19.91 7.68 -48.69
CA ALA A 188 -20.36 6.92 -47.52
C ALA A 188 -19.58 5.60 -47.36
N LYS A 189 -19.43 4.83 -48.46
CA LYS A 189 -18.66 3.58 -48.45
C LYS A 189 -17.18 3.82 -48.13
N GLN A 190 -16.56 4.83 -48.73
CA GLN A 190 -15.15 5.15 -48.49
C GLN A 190 -14.92 5.63 -47.06
N SER A 191 -15.83 6.45 -46.52
CA SER A 191 -15.75 6.94 -45.14
C SER A 191 -15.93 5.79 -44.14
N ALA A 192 -16.89 4.91 -44.37
CA ALA A 192 -17.09 3.71 -43.54
C ALA A 192 -15.85 2.79 -43.56
N ALA A 193 -15.25 2.56 -44.73
CA ALA A 193 -14.04 1.75 -44.85
C ALA A 193 -12.85 2.36 -44.09
N LYS A 194 -12.67 3.68 -44.17
CA LYS A 194 -11.61 4.39 -43.41
C LYS A 194 -11.83 4.29 -41.90
N VAL A 195 -13.07 4.47 -41.42
CA VAL A 195 -13.38 4.35 -39.99
C VAL A 195 -13.15 2.93 -39.49
N VAL A 196 -13.55 1.90 -40.25
CA VAL A 196 -13.32 0.49 -39.88
C VAL A 196 -11.82 0.17 -39.87
N ALA A 197 -11.05 0.67 -40.82
CA ALA A 197 -9.60 0.48 -40.85
C ALA A 197 -8.91 1.15 -39.65
N ALA A 198 -9.22 2.42 -39.39
CA ALA A 198 -8.68 3.17 -38.24
C ALA A 198 -9.07 2.55 -36.90
N TRP A 199 -10.31 2.09 -36.77
CA TRP A 199 -10.76 1.38 -35.58
C TRP A 199 -10.03 0.05 -35.38
N LYS A 200 -9.80 -0.72 -36.46
CA LYS A 200 -9.05 -1.97 -36.39
C LYS A 200 -7.59 -1.75 -35.95
N THR A 201 -6.93 -0.71 -36.45
CA THR A 201 -5.55 -0.37 -36.03
C THR A 201 -5.51 0.08 -34.57
N GLU A 202 -6.47 0.89 -34.12
CA GLU A 202 -6.56 1.33 -32.73
C GLU A 202 -6.80 0.14 -31.78
N VAL A 203 -7.74 -0.75 -32.11
CA VAL A 203 -8.01 -1.96 -31.31
C VAL A 203 -6.77 -2.87 -31.25
N GLN A 204 -6.02 -2.99 -32.35
CA GLN A 204 -4.79 -3.78 -32.37
C GLN A 204 -3.69 -3.14 -31.51
N ALA A 205 -3.49 -1.83 -31.61
CA ALA A 205 -2.53 -1.09 -30.79
C ALA A 205 -2.88 -1.20 -29.28
N GLN A 206 -4.16 -1.09 -28.93
CA GLN A 206 -4.62 -1.29 -27.55
C GLN A 206 -4.38 -2.71 -27.06
N ALA A 207 -4.60 -3.73 -27.91
CA ALA A 207 -4.34 -5.12 -27.57
C ALA A 207 -2.84 -5.39 -27.35
N GLU A 208 -1.96 -4.79 -28.16
CA GLU A 208 -0.51 -4.87 -28.01
C GLU A 208 -0.04 -4.17 -26.72
N GLN A 209 -0.54 -2.96 -26.46
CA GLN A 209 -0.25 -2.23 -25.22
C GLN A 209 -0.71 -3.01 -23.97
N GLN A 210 -1.90 -3.62 -24.00
CA GLN A 210 -2.38 -4.46 -22.91
C GLN A 210 -1.50 -5.70 -22.72
N ARG A 211 -1.01 -6.33 -23.80
CA ARG A 211 -0.07 -7.45 -23.71
C ARG A 211 1.27 -7.04 -23.11
N GLU A 212 1.82 -5.91 -23.53
CA GLU A 212 3.06 -5.36 -22.94
C GLU A 212 2.87 -5.08 -21.46
N GLN A 213 1.78 -4.42 -21.08
CA GLN A 213 1.45 -4.12 -19.68
C GLN A 213 1.30 -5.41 -18.86
N TRP A 214 0.58 -6.42 -19.37
CA TRP A 214 0.47 -7.72 -18.71
C TRP A 214 1.80 -8.45 -18.60
N SER A 215 2.69 -8.34 -19.59
CA SER A 215 4.03 -8.93 -19.50
C SER A 215 4.89 -8.26 -18.43
N ALA A 216 4.81 -6.93 -18.31
CA ALA A 216 5.53 -6.16 -17.31
C ALA A 216 5.00 -6.43 -15.89
N ASP A 217 3.68 -6.51 -15.76
CA ASP A 217 3.02 -6.89 -14.51
C ASP A 217 3.36 -8.33 -14.12
N SER A 218 3.33 -9.27 -15.07
CA SER A 218 3.73 -10.65 -14.84
C SER A 218 5.19 -10.73 -14.34
N ALA A 219 6.12 -10.03 -14.99
CA ALA A 219 7.52 -9.96 -14.55
C ALA A 219 7.70 -9.29 -13.18
N ARG A 220 6.80 -8.36 -12.79
CA ARG A 220 6.78 -7.77 -11.45
C ARG A 220 6.28 -8.80 -10.42
N TRP A 221 5.23 -9.54 -10.73
CA TRP A 221 4.68 -10.58 -9.87
C TRP A 221 5.67 -11.72 -9.65
N THR A 222 6.35 -12.21 -10.69
CA THR A 222 7.41 -13.22 -10.56
C THR A 222 8.56 -12.75 -9.66
N ARG A 223 8.92 -11.46 -9.72
CA ARG A 223 9.93 -10.86 -8.82
C ARG A 223 9.44 -10.74 -7.37
N LEU A 224 8.15 -10.51 -7.15
CA LEU A 224 7.58 -10.47 -5.82
C LEU A 224 7.49 -11.88 -5.22
N GLU A 225 7.08 -12.86 -6.03
CA GLU A 225 7.01 -14.27 -5.66
C GLU A 225 8.39 -14.81 -5.27
N SER A 226 9.44 -14.54 -6.05
CA SER A 226 10.81 -14.96 -5.69
C SER A 226 11.33 -14.34 -4.39
N ARG A 227 10.94 -13.10 -4.08
CA ARG A 227 11.24 -12.45 -2.79
C ARG A 227 10.46 -13.10 -1.65
N MET A 228 9.20 -13.45 -1.86
CA MET A 228 8.41 -14.20 -0.88
C MET A 228 8.98 -15.58 -0.63
N ASP A 229 9.44 -16.28 -1.66
CA ASP A 229 10.10 -17.59 -1.51
C ASP A 229 11.40 -17.46 -0.71
N THR A 230 12.21 -16.43 -0.99
CA THR A 230 13.42 -16.13 -0.21
C THR A 230 13.08 -15.85 1.26
N LEU A 231 12.01 -15.09 1.51
CA LEU A 231 11.55 -14.81 2.88
C LEU A 231 11.06 -16.09 3.57
N HIS A 232 10.28 -16.93 2.89
CA HIS A 232 9.84 -18.22 3.43
C HIS A 232 11.00 -19.16 3.72
N GLU A 233 12.04 -19.18 2.88
CA GLU A 233 13.27 -19.92 3.15
C GLU A 233 13.96 -19.42 4.41
N SER A 234 14.19 -18.10 4.52
CA SER A 234 14.82 -17.51 5.71
C SER A 234 14.03 -17.76 6.99
N MET A 235 12.70 -17.76 6.91
CA MET A 235 11.83 -18.04 8.05
C MET A 235 11.84 -19.53 8.42
N ARG A 236 11.99 -20.43 7.44
CA ARG A 236 12.18 -21.86 7.68
C ARG A 236 13.52 -22.14 8.33
N GLU A 237 14.60 -21.53 7.84
CA GLU A 237 15.94 -21.61 8.44
C GLU A 237 15.93 -21.10 9.88
N LEU A 238 15.28 -19.96 10.14
CA LEU A 238 15.13 -19.42 11.50
C LEU A 238 14.32 -20.37 12.39
N THR A 239 13.23 -20.94 11.88
CA THR A 239 12.41 -21.90 12.62
C THR A 239 13.19 -23.17 12.96
N GLU A 240 14.00 -23.67 12.03
CA GLU A 240 14.85 -24.85 12.26
C GLU A 240 16.00 -24.54 13.22
N ALA A 241 16.59 -23.34 13.15
CA ALA A 241 17.58 -22.88 14.11
C ALA A 241 17.00 -22.79 15.52
N VAL A 242 15.81 -22.19 15.67
CA VAL A 242 15.09 -22.13 16.96
C VAL A 242 14.75 -23.53 17.45
N ARG A 243 14.23 -24.41 16.59
CA ARG A 243 13.92 -25.80 16.94
C ARG A 243 15.16 -26.57 17.42
N THR A 244 16.28 -26.39 16.73
CA THR A 244 17.57 -26.98 17.10
C THR A 244 18.05 -26.44 18.45
N GLN A 245 17.92 -25.13 18.68
CA GLN A 245 18.30 -24.50 19.94
C GLN A 245 17.40 -24.97 21.09
N THR A 246 16.09 -25.06 20.89
CA THR A 246 15.14 -25.61 21.87
C THR A 246 15.48 -27.06 22.19
N GLY A 247 15.77 -27.89 21.18
CA GLY A 247 16.21 -29.27 21.39
C GLY A 247 17.52 -29.35 22.19
N ARG A 248 18.47 -28.45 21.95
CA ARG A 248 19.70 -28.36 22.78
C ARG A 248 19.38 -28.00 24.22
N VAL A 249 18.47 -27.05 24.45
CA VAL A 249 18.02 -26.68 25.80
C VAL A 249 17.32 -27.84 26.50
N GLU A 250 16.43 -28.55 25.81
CA GLU A 250 15.75 -29.75 26.36
C GLU A 250 16.74 -30.86 26.69
N THR A 251 17.75 -31.10 25.84
CA THR A 251 18.81 -32.08 26.17
C THR A 251 19.66 -31.65 27.35
N MET A 252 19.99 -30.36 27.47
CA MET A 252 20.71 -29.82 28.60
C MET A 252 19.89 -29.95 29.89
N GLU A 253 18.59 -29.64 29.84
CA GLU A 253 17.67 -29.81 30.96
C GLU A 253 17.52 -31.29 31.34
N ALA A 254 17.41 -32.21 30.38
CA ALA A 254 17.36 -33.64 30.63
C ALA A 254 18.66 -34.18 31.26
N VAL A 255 19.83 -33.72 30.80
CA VAL A 255 21.13 -34.04 31.41
C VAL A 255 21.21 -33.48 32.82
N GLN A 256 20.75 -32.25 33.04
CA GLN A 256 20.72 -31.62 34.35
C GLN A 256 19.78 -32.36 35.30
N GLN A 257 18.58 -32.73 34.86
CA GLN A 257 17.62 -33.52 35.66
C GLN A 257 18.15 -34.93 35.95
N SER A 258 18.78 -35.59 34.97
CA SER A 258 19.42 -36.90 35.17
C SER A 258 20.52 -36.80 36.19
N SER A 259 21.42 -35.81 36.06
CA SER A 259 22.50 -35.55 37.00
C SER A 259 21.96 -35.24 38.41
N HIS A 260 20.91 -34.41 38.54
CA HIS A 260 20.26 -34.18 39.83
C HIS A 260 19.65 -35.46 40.42
N SER A 261 19.05 -36.31 39.61
CA SER A 261 18.46 -37.57 40.06
C SER A 261 19.54 -38.57 40.53
N GLU A 262 20.63 -38.69 39.77
CA GLU A 262 21.78 -39.52 40.12
C GLU A 262 22.45 -39.02 41.40
N LEU A 263 22.64 -37.70 41.52
CA LEU A 263 23.22 -37.07 42.69
C LEU A 263 22.31 -37.30 43.91
N ASN A 264 21.00 -37.12 43.79
CA ASN A 264 20.05 -37.39 44.88
C ASN A 264 20.03 -38.88 45.28
N VAL A 265 20.11 -39.80 44.31
CA VAL A 265 20.19 -41.24 44.59
C VAL A 265 21.52 -41.61 45.26
N ALA A 266 22.64 -41.07 44.77
CA ALA A 266 23.95 -41.29 45.34
C ALA A 266 24.04 -40.73 46.77
N LEU A 267 23.53 -39.52 47.00
CA LEU A 267 23.45 -38.90 48.32
C LEU A 267 22.53 -39.71 49.24
N GLY A 268 21.37 -40.15 48.75
CA GLY A 268 20.44 -40.99 49.50
C GLY A 268 21.02 -42.34 49.89
N ARG A 269 21.76 -43.01 48.98
CA ARG A 269 22.51 -44.23 49.29
C ARG A 269 23.62 -43.96 50.30
N SER A 270 24.42 -42.92 50.10
CA SER A 270 25.49 -42.56 51.04
C SER A 270 24.94 -42.27 52.45
N VAL A 271 23.83 -41.54 52.57
CA VAL A 271 23.15 -41.29 53.85
C VAL A 271 22.62 -42.58 54.46
N LYS A 272 22.04 -43.47 53.66
CA LYS A 272 21.56 -44.77 54.12
C LYS A 272 22.71 -45.67 54.59
N ASP A 273 23.81 -45.75 53.84
CA ASP A 273 24.99 -46.52 54.18
C ASP A 273 25.66 -45.97 55.45
N MET A 274 25.74 -44.64 55.59
CA MET A 274 26.21 -43.99 56.83
C MET A 274 25.31 -44.34 58.01
N ARG A 275 23.99 -44.35 57.82
CA ARG A 275 23.03 -44.73 58.87
C ARG A 275 23.13 -46.20 59.25
N GLU A 276 23.16 -47.10 58.27
CA GLU A 276 23.31 -48.54 58.52
C GLU A 276 24.67 -48.87 59.15
N SER A 277 25.73 -48.19 58.73
CA SER A 277 27.05 -48.29 59.36
C SER A 277 27.04 -47.77 60.79
N ALA A 278 26.39 -46.63 61.05
CA ALA A 278 26.24 -46.07 62.39
C ALA A 278 25.40 -47.00 63.29
N ASP A 279 24.27 -47.52 62.81
CA ASP A 279 23.40 -48.46 63.53
C ASP A 279 24.14 -49.77 63.81
N SER A 280 24.84 -50.34 62.82
CA SER A 280 25.65 -51.54 62.99
C SER A 280 26.80 -51.33 63.97
N SER A 281 27.43 -50.16 63.94
CA SER A 281 28.48 -49.79 64.90
C SER A 281 27.90 -49.64 66.30
N ALA A 282 26.73 -49.00 66.45
CA ALA A 282 26.04 -48.85 67.74
C ALA A 282 25.63 -50.22 68.31
N ASP A 283 25.10 -51.10 67.47
CA ASP A 283 24.76 -52.48 67.82
C ASP A 283 25.99 -53.30 68.23
N ARG A 284 27.09 -53.15 67.49
CA ARG A 284 28.33 -53.85 67.79
C ARG A 284 28.92 -53.37 69.12
N ILE A 285 28.89 -52.07 69.39
CA ILE A 285 29.28 -51.48 70.68
C ILE A 285 28.36 -52.00 71.79
N ALA A 286 27.04 -52.00 71.57
CA ALA A 286 26.08 -52.46 72.58
C ALA A 286 26.26 -53.95 72.91
N ARG A 287 26.51 -54.79 71.89
CA ARG A 287 26.78 -56.22 72.06
C ARG A 287 28.14 -56.47 72.70
N SER A 288 29.21 -55.83 72.22
CA SER A 288 30.54 -55.98 72.82
C SER A 288 30.52 -55.51 74.27
N PHE A 289 29.85 -54.41 74.58
CA PHE A 289 29.68 -53.93 75.95
C PHE A 289 28.88 -54.92 76.81
N SER A 290 27.77 -55.46 76.30
CA SER A 290 26.94 -56.44 77.02
C SER A 290 27.68 -57.76 77.25
N GLU A 291 28.34 -58.31 76.23
CA GLU A 291 29.13 -59.55 76.32
C GLU A 291 30.31 -59.37 77.25
N THR A 292 31.01 -58.24 77.16
CA THR A 292 32.15 -57.96 78.04
C THR A 292 31.69 -57.68 79.46
N ALA A 293 30.55 -57.00 79.67
CA ALA A 293 29.94 -56.82 80.98
C ALA A 293 29.49 -58.16 81.58
N ALA A 294 28.84 -59.03 80.81
CA ALA A 294 28.40 -60.35 81.25
C ALA A 294 29.59 -61.27 81.57
N ALA A 295 30.57 -61.36 80.68
CA ALA A 295 31.78 -62.15 80.88
C ALA A 295 32.61 -61.62 82.06
N SER A 296 32.73 -60.30 82.21
CA SER A 296 33.45 -59.71 83.34
C SER A 296 32.74 -59.95 84.67
N LEU A 297 31.40 -59.90 84.69
CA LEU A 297 30.56 -60.14 85.86
C LEU A 297 30.57 -61.62 86.26
N GLU A 298 30.49 -62.56 85.31
CA GLU A 298 30.62 -63.99 85.57
C GLU A 298 32.03 -64.36 86.03
N ALA A 299 33.05 -63.82 85.39
CA ALA A 299 34.41 -64.08 85.80
C ALA A 299 34.77 -63.36 87.13
N PHE A 300 34.10 -62.27 87.48
CA PHE A 300 34.17 -61.66 88.82
C PHE A 300 33.46 -62.53 89.86
N LYS A 301 32.25 -63.01 89.59
CA LYS A 301 31.53 -63.96 90.46
C LYS A 301 32.35 -65.21 90.73
N LYS A 302 32.84 -65.88 89.67
CA LYS A 302 33.68 -67.08 89.79
C LYS A 302 34.91 -66.83 90.66
N HIS A 303 35.54 -65.68 90.48
CA HIS A 303 36.70 -65.28 91.24
C HIS A 303 36.39 -64.95 92.71
N VAL A 304 35.26 -64.32 92.99
CA VAL A 304 34.78 -64.08 94.36
C VAL A 304 34.44 -65.41 95.04
N SER A 305 33.79 -66.35 94.34
CA SER A 305 33.48 -67.68 94.85
C SER A 305 34.74 -68.52 95.11
N GLU A 306 35.67 -68.63 94.16
CA GLU A 306 36.93 -69.38 94.32
C GLU A 306 37.82 -68.83 95.44
N ARG A 307 37.66 -67.55 95.79
CA ARG A 307 38.47 -66.84 96.79
C ARG A 307 37.80 -66.74 98.17
N LEU A 308 36.48 -66.93 98.23
CA LEU A 308 35.74 -67.19 99.48
C LEU A 308 35.91 -68.66 99.93
N ASP A 309 36.15 -69.60 99.00
CA ASP A 309 36.29 -71.04 99.28
C ASP A 309 37.75 -71.57 99.28
N GLY A 310 38.75 -70.79 98.85
CA GLY A 310 40.14 -71.24 98.67
C GLY A 310 41.20 -70.50 99.50
N ASP A 311 42.09 -71.26 100.15
CA ASP A 311 43.21 -70.85 101.03
C ASP A 311 44.38 -70.11 100.31
N GLY A 312 44.08 -69.43 99.20
CA GLY A 312 45.03 -68.71 98.37
C GLY A 312 45.07 -67.22 98.72
N GLY A 313 46.08 -66.81 99.48
CA GLY A 313 46.27 -65.43 99.95
C GLY A 313 46.06 -64.35 98.88
N VAL A 314 45.51 -63.22 99.33
CA VAL A 314 45.02 -62.05 98.56
C VAL A 314 46.00 -61.49 97.51
N GLY A 315 47.29 -61.83 97.52
CA GLY A 315 48.28 -61.34 96.55
C GLY A 315 48.11 -61.86 95.11
N GLY A 316 47.97 -63.18 94.92
CA GLY A 316 48.00 -63.77 93.56
C GLY A 316 46.79 -63.41 92.70
N ALA A 317 45.64 -63.25 93.34
CA ALA A 317 44.40 -62.97 92.68
C ALA A 317 44.15 -61.44 92.49
N LEU A 318 45.01 -60.59 93.06
CA LEU A 318 45.14 -59.18 92.64
C LEU A 318 45.92 -59.07 91.32
N ALA A 319 46.97 -59.89 91.15
CA ALA A 319 47.75 -59.91 89.90
C ALA A 319 46.93 -60.42 88.69
N ALA A 320 46.06 -61.42 88.89
CA ALA A 320 45.16 -61.92 87.84
C ALA A 320 44.10 -60.89 87.43
N LEU A 321 43.55 -60.14 88.40
CA LEU A 321 42.61 -59.05 88.13
C LEU A 321 43.31 -57.92 87.36
N ASP A 322 44.53 -57.57 87.75
CA ASP A 322 45.34 -56.53 87.11
C ASP A 322 45.64 -56.88 85.64
N THR A 323 46.02 -58.14 85.37
CA THR A 323 46.26 -58.63 84.00
C THR A 323 44.99 -58.52 83.14
N ARG A 324 43.82 -58.80 83.73
CA ARG A 324 42.54 -58.76 83.00
C ARG A 324 42.04 -57.33 82.81
N MET A 325 42.26 -56.44 83.77
CA MET A 325 42.03 -55.01 83.59
C MET A 325 42.92 -54.46 82.47
N GLY A 326 44.20 -54.87 82.39
CA GLY A 326 45.07 -54.51 81.29
C GLY A 326 44.59 -55.02 79.91
N GLN A 327 44.07 -56.25 79.85
CA GLN A 327 43.45 -56.77 78.61
C GLN A 327 42.18 -56.00 78.22
N TRP A 328 41.34 -55.65 79.20
CA TRP A 328 40.13 -54.87 78.96
C TRP A 328 40.45 -53.46 78.49
N GLU A 329 41.42 -52.82 79.14
CA GLU A 329 41.94 -51.51 78.74
C GLU A 329 42.51 -51.57 77.32
N SER A 330 43.27 -52.61 76.97
CA SER A 330 43.79 -52.78 75.61
C SER A 330 42.69 -52.97 74.56
N LEU A 331 41.66 -53.78 74.84
CA LEU A 331 40.55 -53.99 73.91
C LEU A 331 39.71 -52.72 73.74
N SER A 332 39.38 -52.04 74.85
CA SER A 332 38.65 -50.78 74.82
C SER A 332 39.42 -49.70 74.07
N ASN A 333 40.74 -49.60 74.29
CA ASN A 333 41.59 -48.66 73.56
C ASN A 333 41.64 -48.98 72.04
N ASN A 334 41.64 -50.26 71.65
CA ASN A 334 41.61 -50.66 70.24
C ASN A 334 40.26 -50.35 69.57
N GLU A 335 39.13 -50.63 70.23
CA GLU A 335 37.80 -50.28 69.72
C GLU A 335 37.65 -48.75 69.58
N LEU A 336 38.13 -48.01 70.57
CA LEU A 336 38.09 -46.55 70.57
C LEU A 336 39.00 -45.97 69.48
N ALA A 337 40.14 -46.61 69.19
CA ALA A 337 40.98 -46.27 68.04
C ALA A 337 40.26 -46.54 66.70
N GLN A 338 39.57 -47.67 66.57
CA GLN A 338 38.80 -48.00 65.36
C GLN A 338 37.65 -46.99 65.13
N HIS A 339 36.96 -46.57 66.19
CA HIS A 339 35.91 -45.54 66.10
C HIS A 339 36.47 -44.17 65.73
N ARG A 340 37.67 -43.82 66.19
CA ARG A 340 38.35 -42.58 65.76
C ARG A 340 38.67 -42.63 64.26
N GLU A 341 39.18 -43.76 63.77
CA GLU A 341 39.50 -43.93 62.34
C GLU A 341 38.25 -43.86 61.46
N THR A 342 37.13 -44.48 61.86
CA THR A 342 35.88 -44.40 61.08
C THR A 342 35.28 -42.99 61.11
N ALA A 343 35.34 -42.30 62.25
CA ALA A 343 34.90 -40.91 62.34
C ALA A 343 35.75 -39.98 61.47
N GLU A 344 37.06 -40.19 61.39
CA GLU A 344 37.95 -39.45 60.49
C GLU A 344 37.59 -39.70 59.01
N LYS A 345 37.38 -40.95 58.61
CA LYS A 345 36.93 -41.29 57.24
C LYS A 345 35.60 -40.63 56.87
N MET A 346 34.63 -40.61 57.78
CA MET A 346 33.35 -39.92 57.53
C MET A 346 33.53 -38.41 57.41
N ARG A 347 34.38 -37.80 58.24
CA ARG A 347 34.72 -36.37 58.12
C ARG A 347 35.36 -36.05 56.77
N GLU A 348 36.28 -36.89 56.29
CA GLU A 348 36.88 -36.73 54.98
C GLU A 348 35.86 -36.83 53.84
N GLN A 349 34.89 -37.76 53.95
CA GLN A 349 33.82 -37.89 52.95
C GLN A 349 32.89 -36.67 52.93
N VAL A 350 32.50 -36.17 54.11
CA VAL A 350 31.70 -34.95 54.24
C VAL A 350 32.43 -33.76 53.61
N GLN A 351 33.73 -33.59 53.92
CA GLN A 351 34.54 -32.52 53.33
C GLN A 351 34.59 -32.61 51.79
N ARG A 352 34.78 -33.81 51.23
CA ARG A 352 34.77 -33.99 49.77
C ARG A 352 33.43 -33.64 49.14
N LEU A 353 32.32 -33.99 49.79
CA LEU A 353 30.99 -33.64 49.29
C LEU A 353 30.73 -32.13 49.38
N GLU A 354 31.21 -31.47 50.43
CA GLU A 354 31.16 -30.01 50.56
C GLU A 354 31.95 -29.32 49.46
N ASP A 355 33.17 -29.79 49.15
CA ASP A 355 34.01 -29.24 48.07
C ASP A 355 33.34 -29.43 46.69
N VAL A 356 32.71 -30.58 46.44
CA VAL A 356 31.94 -30.84 45.20
C VAL A 356 30.71 -29.95 45.12
N ALA A 357 29.99 -29.77 46.23
CA ALA A 357 28.83 -28.87 46.27
C ALA A 357 29.23 -27.40 46.04
N GLU A 358 30.37 -26.97 46.58
CA GLU A 358 30.90 -25.63 46.36
C GLU A 358 31.32 -25.41 44.89
N THR A 359 31.99 -26.38 44.28
CA THR A 359 32.37 -26.31 42.86
C THR A 359 31.15 -26.32 41.93
N ALA A 360 30.12 -27.12 42.23
CA ALA A 360 28.85 -27.12 41.50
C ALA A 360 28.13 -25.75 41.61
N ARG A 361 28.09 -25.14 42.79
CA ARG A 361 27.53 -23.78 42.97
C ARG A 361 28.30 -22.72 42.18
N LYS A 362 29.64 -22.81 42.14
CA LYS A 362 30.47 -21.91 41.32
C LYS A 362 30.19 -22.06 39.83
N GLN A 363 30.03 -23.28 39.35
CA GLN A 363 29.69 -23.55 37.94
C GLN A 363 28.29 -23.07 37.59
N GLN A 364 27.31 -23.26 38.48
CA GLN A 364 25.95 -22.74 38.29
C GLN A 364 25.95 -21.21 38.21
N ALA A 365 26.61 -20.52 39.15
CA ALA A 365 26.71 -19.07 39.12
C ALA A 365 27.36 -18.56 37.82
N ALA A 366 28.44 -19.20 37.37
CA ALA A 366 29.10 -18.84 36.11
C ALA A 366 28.20 -19.06 34.88
N ALA A 367 27.38 -20.11 34.88
CA ALA A 367 26.42 -20.38 33.80
C ALA A 367 25.27 -19.36 33.79
N GLU A 368 24.75 -18.99 34.96
CA GLU A 368 23.72 -17.96 35.11
C GLU A 368 24.24 -16.59 34.65
N ASP A 369 25.47 -16.22 35.01
CA ASP A 369 26.12 -14.98 34.56
C ASP A 369 26.31 -14.96 33.03
N ALA A 370 26.75 -16.07 32.42
CA ALA A 370 26.89 -16.18 30.96
C ALA A 370 25.53 -16.10 30.22
N CYS A 371 24.49 -16.74 30.76
CA CYS A 371 23.13 -16.60 30.24
C CYS A 371 22.61 -15.16 30.36
N ARG A 372 22.93 -14.47 31.46
CA ARG A 372 22.56 -13.07 31.65
C ARG A 372 23.27 -12.15 30.67
N GLU A 373 24.57 -12.32 30.47
CA GLU A 373 25.36 -11.52 29.52
C GLU A 373 24.85 -11.69 28.07
N THR A 374 24.53 -12.93 27.67
CA THR A 374 23.97 -13.19 26.34
C THR A 374 22.57 -12.59 26.17
N ALA A 375 21.71 -12.66 27.20
CA ALA A 375 20.39 -12.04 27.17
C ALA A 375 20.46 -10.50 27.09
N ASP A 376 21.38 -9.88 27.84
CA ASP A 376 21.62 -8.44 27.82
C ASP A 376 22.16 -7.98 26.45
N ARG A 377 23.06 -8.76 25.84
CA ARG A 377 23.58 -8.51 24.49
C ARG A 377 22.47 -8.55 23.44
N PHE A 378 21.65 -9.59 23.42
CA PHE A 378 20.53 -9.67 22.46
C PHE A 378 19.53 -8.53 22.67
N SER A 379 19.25 -8.17 23.92
CA SER A 379 18.37 -7.04 24.24
C SER A 379 18.93 -5.70 23.72
N ALA A 380 20.25 -5.52 23.74
CA ALA A 380 20.91 -4.35 23.15
C ALA A 380 20.85 -4.36 21.62
N GLU A 381 21.11 -5.50 20.97
CA GLU A 381 21.03 -5.64 19.51
C GLU A 381 19.60 -5.36 18.99
N VAL A 382 18.57 -5.85 19.68
CA VAL A 382 17.16 -5.58 19.33
C VAL A 382 16.83 -4.09 19.43
N ARG A 383 17.30 -3.39 20.47
CA ARG A 383 17.10 -1.93 20.61
C ARG A 383 17.82 -1.16 19.50
N ASN A 384 19.06 -1.53 19.17
CA ASN A 384 19.81 -0.89 18.09
C ASN A 384 19.08 -1.03 16.74
N LEU A 385 18.58 -2.23 16.43
CA LEU A 385 17.81 -2.46 15.19
C LEU A 385 16.50 -1.67 15.16
N GLN A 386 15.81 -1.54 16.30
CA GLN A 386 14.60 -0.70 16.41
C GLN A 386 14.91 0.78 16.19
N ASP A 387 16.03 1.27 16.73
CA ASP A 387 16.47 2.66 16.56
C ASP A 387 16.87 2.94 15.10
N GLU A 388 17.59 2.02 14.45
CA GLU A 388 17.94 2.11 13.02
C GLU A 388 16.69 2.12 12.13
N LEU A 389 15.72 1.25 12.41
CA LEU A 389 14.44 1.22 11.69
C LEU A 389 13.67 2.54 11.88
N GLY A 390 13.70 3.10 13.09
CA GLY A 390 13.10 4.41 13.38
C GLY A 390 13.79 5.55 12.62
N GLN A 391 15.13 5.54 12.55
CA GLN A 391 15.91 6.56 11.84
C GLN A 391 15.74 6.49 10.32
N THR A 392 15.74 5.29 9.75
CA THR A 392 15.53 5.09 8.30
C THR A 392 14.12 5.53 7.89
N THR A 393 13.11 5.19 8.68
CA THR A 393 11.72 5.64 8.45
C THR A 393 11.61 7.18 8.51
N LYS A 394 12.21 7.82 9.52
CA LYS A 394 12.24 9.29 9.62
C LYS A 394 12.97 9.94 8.45
N SER A 395 14.08 9.36 8.00
CA SER A 395 14.85 9.87 6.86
C SER A 395 14.08 9.73 5.56
N LEU A 396 13.35 8.63 5.36
CA LEU A 396 12.48 8.43 4.21
C LEU A 396 11.35 9.46 4.18
N LEU A 397 10.66 9.67 5.31
CA LEU A 397 9.59 10.68 5.41
C LEU A 397 10.14 12.09 5.17
N ALA A 398 11.28 12.44 5.78
CA ALA A 398 11.93 13.72 5.55
C ALA A 398 12.35 13.92 4.09
N ALA A 399 12.87 12.88 3.44
CA ALA A 399 13.22 12.91 2.02
C ALA A 399 11.97 13.04 1.13
N GLN A 400 10.88 12.36 1.49
CA GLN A 400 9.60 12.45 0.78
C GLN A 400 8.99 13.85 0.90
N ASP A 401 8.97 14.43 2.10
CA ASP A 401 8.44 15.76 2.35
C ASP A 401 9.29 16.85 1.70
N ALA A 402 10.62 16.74 1.79
CA ALA A 402 11.53 17.65 1.11
C ALA A 402 11.39 17.55 -0.41
N SER A 403 11.25 16.33 -0.96
CA SER A 403 11.03 16.10 -2.38
C SER A 403 9.72 16.71 -2.85
N LEU A 404 8.60 16.45 -2.16
CA LEU A 404 7.30 16.99 -2.53
C LEU A 404 7.26 18.53 -2.46
N GLY A 405 7.83 19.11 -1.40
CA GLY A 405 7.92 20.56 -1.23
C GLY A 405 8.73 21.21 -2.35
N ASN A 406 9.90 20.64 -2.66
CA ASN A 406 10.77 21.12 -3.74
C ASN A 406 10.11 20.96 -5.12
N CYS A 407 9.49 19.81 -5.38
CA CYS A 407 8.73 19.57 -6.62
C CYS A 407 7.59 20.57 -6.79
N MET A 408 6.83 20.85 -5.72
CA MET A 408 5.73 21.81 -5.78
C MET A 408 6.19 23.27 -5.93
N LYS A 409 7.37 23.61 -5.39
CA LYS A 409 8.01 24.91 -5.63
C LYS A 409 8.47 25.04 -7.08
N ARG A 410 9.22 24.07 -7.59
CA ARG A 410 9.66 24.03 -8.99
C ARG A 410 8.48 24.07 -9.96
N LEU A 411 7.40 23.35 -9.66
CA LEU A 411 6.19 23.38 -10.47
C LEU A 411 5.55 24.78 -10.51
N LYS A 412 5.52 25.49 -9.37
CA LYS A 412 5.05 26.89 -9.34
C LYS A 412 5.98 27.81 -10.13
N ASP A 413 7.29 27.58 -10.05
CA ASP A 413 8.27 28.39 -10.78
C ASP A 413 8.13 28.20 -12.31
N VAL A 414 7.87 26.98 -12.76
CA VAL A 414 7.57 26.67 -14.18
C VAL A 414 6.24 27.31 -14.63
N ASP A 415 5.17 27.21 -13.83
CA ASP A 415 3.87 27.83 -14.12
C ASP A 415 3.96 29.37 -14.12
N ALA A 416 4.77 29.96 -13.22
CA ALA A 416 4.98 31.40 -13.11
C ALA A 416 5.73 32.01 -14.30
N ARG A 417 6.51 31.23 -15.06
CA ARG A 417 7.14 31.68 -16.32
C ARG A 417 6.11 31.99 -17.40
N GLY A 418 4.88 31.45 -17.29
CA GLY A 418 3.77 31.74 -18.19
C GLY A 418 3.84 31.04 -19.56
N ASN A 419 4.79 30.12 -19.75
CA ASN A 419 4.91 29.31 -20.97
C ASN A 419 3.99 28.09 -20.92
N LEU A 420 3.87 27.47 -19.73
CA LEU A 420 3.05 26.30 -19.46
C LEU A 420 2.01 26.62 -18.40
N LYS A 421 0.84 25.98 -18.51
CA LYS A 421 -0.19 25.96 -17.49
C LYS A 421 -0.45 24.53 -17.06
N VAL A 422 -0.11 24.22 -15.81
CA VAL A 422 -0.22 22.84 -15.30
C VAL A 422 -1.48 22.68 -14.46
N ASN A 423 -2.36 21.75 -14.84
CA ASN A 423 -3.46 21.35 -13.99
C ASN A 423 -2.94 20.41 -12.90
N ARG A 424 -2.84 20.91 -11.67
CA ARG A 424 -2.28 20.18 -10.52
C ARG A 424 -3.11 18.98 -10.08
N GLN A 425 -4.39 18.91 -10.46
CA GLN A 425 -5.27 17.81 -10.11
C GLN A 425 -5.19 16.67 -11.13
N THR A 426 -5.17 17.00 -12.43
CA THR A 426 -5.17 15.99 -13.51
C THR A 426 -3.77 15.67 -14.04
N GLY A 427 -2.78 16.50 -13.74
CA GLY A 427 -1.44 16.44 -14.35
C GLY A 427 -1.40 16.94 -15.80
N ALA A 428 -2.53 17.38 -16.37
CA ALA A 428 -2.57 17.85 -17.75
C ALA A 428 -1.80 19.17 -17.89
N VAL A 429 -0.90 19.24 -18.86
CA VAL A 429 -0.10 20.42 -19.18
C VAL A 429 -0.66 21.05 -20.45
N ARG A 430 -0.98 22.34 -20.38
CA ARG A 430 -1.40 23.11 -21.57
C ARG A 430 -0.35 24.17 -21.85
N LEU A 431 -0.02 24.35 -23.12
CA LEU A 431 0.83 25.46 -23.54
C LEU A 431 0.05 26.77 -23.33
N ALA A 432 0.56 27.64 -22.47
CA ALA A 432 0.00 28.98 -22.27
C ALA A 432 0.51 29.92 -23.37
N THR A 433 1.75 29.74 -23.80
CA THR A 433 2.32 30.39 -24.99
C THR A 433 2.35 29.37 -26.14
N PRO A 434 1.62 29.61 -27.25
CA PRO A 434 1.62 28.69 -28.38
C PRO A 434 2.98 28.65 -29.07
N ILE A 435 3.38 27.47 -29.55
CA ILE A 435 4.56 27.31 -30.39
C ILE A 435 4.11 27.49 -31.84
N ASP A 436 4.49 28.61 -32.46
CA ASP A 436 4.15 28.90 -33.84
C ASP A 436 5.14 28.25 -34.81
N PHE A 437 4.62 27.65 -35.87
CA PHE A 437 5.39 27.07 -36.97
C PHE A 437 5.27 27.92 -38.23
N THR A 438 6.28 27.85 -39.10
CA THR A 438 6.23 28.54 -40.40
C THR A 438 5.09 27.97 -41.26
N PRO A 439 4.26 28.83 -41.91
CA PRO A 439 3.11 28.36 -42.68
C PRO A 439 3.54 27.50 -43.86
N SER A 440 3.07 26.25 -43.90
CA SER A 440 3.27 25.35 -45.04
C SER A 440 2.15 25.54 -46.08
N LYS A 441 2.51 25.70 -47.36
CA LYS A 441 1.55 25.83 -48.47
C LYS A 441 1.58 24.57 -49.35
N PRO A 442 0.43 23.92 -49.60
CA PRO A 442 0.36 22.87 -50.62
C PRO A 442 0.66 23.46 -52.01
N PRO A 443 1.36 22.74 -52.91
CA PRO A 443 1.78 21.34 -52.83
C PRO A 443 3.23 21.12 -52.33
N GLN A 444 3.86 22.13 -51.73
CA GLN A 444 5.26 22.04 -51.33
C GLN A 444 5.43 21.03 -50.18
N LYS A 445 6.50 20.21 -50.24
CA LYS A 445 6.83 19.25 -49.17
C LYS A 445 6.92 19.99 -47.83
N PRO A 446 6.28 19.50 -46.76
CA PRO A 446 6.31 20.17 -45.46
C PRO A 446 7.74 20.22 -44.93
N SER A 447 8.23 21.44 -44.67
CA SER A 447 9.49 21.69 -43.96
C SER A 447 9.12 22.35 -42.65
N PRO A 448 8.95 21.58 -41.55
CA PRO A 448 8.57 22.15 -40.27
C PRO A 448 9.74 22.98 -39.75
N GLU A 449 9.53 24.29 -39.61
CA GLU A 449 10.45 25.19 -38.95
C GLU A 449 9.67 26.02 -37.92
N PHE A 450 10.29 26.35 -36.79
CA PHE A 450 9.67 27.25 -35.82
C PHE A 450 9.63 28.66 -36.39
N ALA A 451 8.49 29.33 -36.25
CA ALA A 451 8.39 30.74 -36.62
C ALA A 451 9.28 31.63 -35.74
N ASP A 452 9.38 31.27 -34.45
CA ASP A 452 10.33 31.84 -33.49
C ASP A 452 11.03 30.71 -32.71
N PRO A 453 12.24 30.29 -33.13
CA PRO A 453 13.00 29.26 -32.44
C PRO A 453 13.30 29.60 -30.98
N GLY A 454 13.52 30.88 -30.66
CA GLY A 454 13.90 31.30 -29.31
C GLY A 454 12.75 31.17 -28.31
N MET A 455 11.51 31.41 -28.75
CA MET A 455 10.33 31.16 -27.94
C MET A 455 10.01 29.66 -27.82
N ALA A 456 10.16 28.90 -28.91
CA ALA A 456 10.00 27.45 -28.88
C ALA A 456 10.98 26.80 -27.88
N ASP A 457 12.25 27.19 -27.91
CA ASP A 457 13.28 26.66 -27.01
C ASP A 457 12.94 26.93 -25.53
N LYS A 458 12.39 28.12 -25.19
CA LYS A 458 11.95 28.42 -23.81
C LYS A 458 10.82 27.51 -23.35
N VAL A 459 9.81 27.28 -24.20
CA VAL A 459 8.68 26.39 -23.88
C VAL A 459 9.17 24.94 -23.74
N ILE A 460 10.04 24.50 -24.63
CA ILE A 460 10.64 23.15 -24.62
C ILE A 460 11.46 22.95 -23.35
N LEU A 461 12.29 23.91 -22.95
CA LEU A 461 13.05 23.83 -21.69
C LEU A 461 12.15 23.69 -20.47
N ASP A 462 11.02 24.42 -20.44
CA ASP A 462 10.04 24.30 -19.36
C ASP A 462 9.36 22.91 -19.36
N ILE A 463 9.12 22.31 -20.53
CA ILE A 463 8.59 20.94 -20.65
C ILE A 463 9.60 19.93 -20.13
N VAL A 464 10.88 20.05 -20.50
CA VAL A 464 11.95 19.16 -20.01
C VAL A 464 12.12 19.30 -18.50
N GLU A 465 12.09 20.53 -17.98
CA GLU A 465 12.15 20.76 -16.53
C GLU A 465 10.98 20.08 -15.82
N LEU A 466 9.77 20.16 -16.39
CA LEU A 466 8.58 19.52 -15.86
C LEU A 466 8.68 17.99 -15.90
N MET A 467 9.23 17.39 -16.96
CA MET A 467 9.52 15.96 -17.01
C MET A 467 10.46 15.53 -15.89
N GLY A 468 11.47 16.34 -15.60
CA GLY A 468 12.42 16.11 -14.51
C GLY A 468 11.81 16.22 -13.10
N ILE A 469 10.62 16.83 -12.95
CA ILE A 469 9.91 16.90 -11.66
C ILE A 469 9.11 15.61 -11.41
N PHE A 470 8.49 15.04 -12.44
CA PHE A 470 7.53 13.94 -12.28
C PHE A 470 8.09 12.54 -12.56
N ASP A 471 9.26 12.41 -13.18
CA ASP A 471 9.91 11.12 -13.49
C ASP A 471 8.97 10.12 -14.19
N ARG A 472 8.06 10.62 -15.04
CA ARG A 472 7.07 9.83 -15.79
C ARG A 472 7.17 10.05 -17.30
N PRO A 473 6.70 9.09 -18.12
CA PRO A 473 6.57 9.29 -19.57
C PRO A 473 5.65 10.47 -19.90
N LEU A 474 6.05 11.27 -20.87
CA LEU A 474 5.30 12.39 -21.40
C LEU A 474 4.76 12.04 -22.78
N GLU A 475 3.46 12.25 -22.97
CA GLU A 475 2.80 12.15 -24.26
C GLU A 475 2.47 13.56 -24.75
N VAL A 476 2.95 13.90 -25.94
CA VAL A 476 2.76 15.20 -26.58
C VAL A 476 1.97 15.00 -27.86
N GLU A 477 0.76 15.55 -27.86
CA GLU A 477 -0.13 15.55 -29.02
C GLU A 477 -0.06 16.91 -29.72
N VAL A 478 0.26 16.89 -31.00
CA VAL A 478 0.38 18.09 -31.84
C VAL A 478 -0.87 18.21 -32.70
N PHE A 479 -1.72 19.18 -32.37
CA PHE A 479 -2.96 19.43 -33.11
C PHE A 479 -2.80 20.54 -34.14
N ILE A 480 -3.01 20.24 -35.42
CA ILE A 480 -3.00 21.26 -36.48
C ILE A 480 -4.42 21.62 -36.89
N LYS A 481 -4.72 22.92 -36.93
CA LYS A 481 -5.96 23.41 -37.56
C LYS A 481 -5.76 23.43 -39.08
N PRO A 482 -6.53 22.64 -39.86
CA PRO A 482 -6.35 22.56 -41.30
C PRO A 482 -6.66 23.91 -41.98
N GLY A 483 -5.75 24.36 -42.83
CA GLY A 483 -5.88 25.59 -43.60
C GLY A 483 -6.84 25.49 -44.79
N LYS A 484 -7.09 26.62 -45.46
CA LYS A 484 -7.88 26.65 -46.70
C LYS A 484 -7.08 26.06 -47.86
N GLY A 485 -7.52 24.90 -48.34
CA GLY A 485 -6.92 24.20 -49.49
C GLY A 485 -5.79 23.27 -49.04
N GLY A 486 -5.99 21.97 -49.26
CA GLY A 486 -5.08 20.90 -48.85
C GLY A 486 -5.87 19.60 -48.62
N ASN A 487 -5.31 18.46 -49.02
CA ASN A 487 -5.89 17.15 -48.69
C ASN A 487 -5.70 16.89 -47.18
N PRO A 488 -6.66 16.31 -46.44
CA PRO A 488 -6.47 15.87 -45.06
C PRO A 488 -5.14 15.12 -44.81
N ALA A 489 -4.72 14.26 -45.74
CA ALA A 489 -3.46 13.53 -45.64
C ALA A 489 -2.21 14.45 -45.60
N PHE A 490 -2.27 15.61 -46.27
CA PHE A 490 -1.18 16.59 -46.22
C PHE A 490 -1.08 17.22 -44.82
N TRP A 491 -2.20 17.52 -44.17
CA TRP A 491 -2.19 18.13 -42.84
C TRP A 491 -1.76 17.15 -41.75
N GLU A 492 -2.09 15.87 -41.90
CA GLU A 492 -1.60 14.77 -41.06
C GLU A 492 -0.07 14.61 -41.20
N GLU A 493 0.45 14.63 -42.43
CA GLU A 493 1.90 14.61 -42.68
C GLU A 493 2.61 15.84 -42.08
N VAL A 494 1.98 17.02 -42.12
CA VAL A 494 2.52 18.23 -41.47
C VAL A 494 2.51 18.08 -39.95
N ALA A 495 1.46 17.50 -39.36
CA ALA A 495 1.36 17.28 -37.91
C ALA A 495 2.42 16.31 -37.42
N GLU A 496 2.60 15.20 -38.13
CA GLU A 496 3.64 14.21 -37.84
C GLU A 496 5.05 14.83 -37.95
N ALA A 497 5.30 15.60 -39.02
CA ALA A 497 6.60 16.26 -39.22
C ALA A 497 6.88 17.32 -38.14
N GLN A 498 5.87 18.06 -37.69
CA GLN A 498 6.00 19.01 -36.58
C GLN A 498 6.22 18.30 -35.24
N ALA A 499 5.54 17.18 -35.00
CA ALA A 499 5.74 16.35 -33.82
C ALA A 499 7.17 15.78 -33.77
N GLU A 500 7.72 15.32 -34.89
CA GLU A 500 9.08 14.80 -34.96
C GLU A 500 10.15 15.90 -34.78
N LEU A 501 9.90 17.11 -35.30
CA LEU A 501 10.76 18.27 -35.03
C LEU A 501 10.79 18.61 -33.54
N LEU A 502 9.62 18.63 -32.89
CA LEU A 502 9.51 18.84 -31.44
C LEU A 502 10.23 17.74 -30.67
N ARG A 503 10.11 16.48 -31.09
CA ARG A 503 10.82 15.33 -30.50
C ARG A 503 12.32 15.55 -30.50
N SER A 504 12.88 15.82 -31.69
CA SER A 504 14.31 16.04 -31.89
C SER A 504 14.83 17.19 -31.02
N ARG A 505 14.02 18.25 -30.85
CA ARG A 505 14.38 19.37 -29.98
C ARG A 505 14.27 19.07 -28.49
N LEU A 506 13.25 18.34 -28.06
CA LEU A 506 13.11 17.89 -26.67
C LEU A 506 14.28 16.98 -26.28
N GLU A 507 14.65 16.02 -27.14
CA GLU A 507 15.81 15.15 -26.95
C GLU A 507 17.11 15.95 -26.91
N GLY A 508 17.28 16.91 -27.83
CA GLY A 508 18.43 17.81 -27.84
C GLY A 508 18.56 18.69 -26.59
N CYS A 509 17.44 18.97 -25.91
CA CYS A 509 17.40 19.69 -24.63
C CYS A 509 17.56 18.76 -23.41
N GLY A 510 17.79 17.46 -23.62
CA GLY A 510 18.07 16.48 -22.55
C GLY A 510 16.86 15.65 -22.10
N ALA A 511 15.75 15.67 -22.83
CA ALA A 511 14.66 14.72 -22.57
C ALA A 511 15.08 13.30 -22.97
N ALA A 512 14.72 12.32 -22.13
CA ALA A 512 15.02 10.92 -22.40
C ALA A 512 14.05 10.38 -23.47
N ALA A 513 14.59 9.87 -24.59
CA ALA A 513 13.82 9.43 -25.75
C ALA A 513 12.81 8.30 -25.43
N ASP A 514 13.15 7.43 -24.47
CA ASP A 514 12.30 6.35 -23.98
C ASP A 514 11.05 6.85 -23.24
N ARG A 515 11.06 8.10 -22.79
CA ARG A 515 9.97 8.74 -22.05
C ARG A 515 9.13 9.68 -22.89
N LEU A 516 9.44 9.86 -24.17
CA LEU A 516 8.72 10.75 -25.07
C LEU A 516 7.87 9.96 -26.07
N ARG A 517 6.55 10.16 -25.98
CA ARG A 517 5.60 9.73 -27.01
C ARG A 517 5.06 10.97 -27.72
N MET A 518 5.23 11.02 -29.03
CA MET A 518 4.80 12.14 -29.86
C MET A 518 3.74 11.63 -30.83
N ARG A 519 2.65 12.38 -31.01
CA ARG A 519 1.58 12.04 -31.95
C ARG A 519 1.13 13.29 -32.70
N GLY A 520 1.10 13.23 -34.03
CA GLY A 520 0.43 14.23 -34.86
C GLY A 520 -1.07 13.95 -34.92
N ALA A 521 -1.91 14.98 -34.74
CA ALA A 521 -3.37 14.87 -34.74
C ALA A 521 -4.07 15.96 -35.56
#